data_AF-A0A6P0X5I4-F1
#
_entry.id   AF-A0A6P0X5I4-F1
#
_cell.length_a   1.000
_cell.length_b   1.000
_cell.length_c   1.000
_cell.angle_alpha   90.00
_cell.angle_beta   90.00
_cell.angle_gamma   90.00
#
_symmetry.space_group_name_H-M   'P 1'
#
loop_
_entity.id
_entity.type
_entity.pdbx_description
1 polymer ?
#
loop_
_entity_poly.entity_id
_entity_poly.type
_entity_poly.pdbx_seq_one_letter_code
_entity_poly.pdbx_strand_id
1 'polypeptide(L)'
;MSKTKLFRLLWRFNAFVIAIAGIFAVGILAIAILLLIKDATRTRNVTSVVNVDSEEEIDEEWSFGSFREVPGTSIVLLPLETEQNYSFEYSGKAANSVRNILFLDTVNQNQRWLVNQSEQLILKYKPVVPPAQE
;
A
#
# COMPACT_ATOMS: atom_id res chain seq x y z
N MET A 1 53.51 34.47 30.18
CA MET A 1 53.37 33.05 29.75
C MET A 1 51.88 32.76 29.50
N SER A 2 51.29 33.13 28.36
CA SER A 2 49.82 33.07 28.18
C SER A 2 49.31 32.78 26.76
N LYS A 3 49.97 33.28 25.70
CA LYS A 3 49.51 33.09 24.31
C LYS A 3 49.51 31.61 23.85
N THR A 4 50.53 30.84 24.23
CA THR A 4 50.67 29.42 23.84
C THR A 4 49.65 28.50 24.49
N LYS A 5 49.16 28.82 25.70
CA LYS A 5 48.13 28.02 26.39
C LYS A 5 46.74 28.24 25.78
N LEU A 6 46.40 29.50 25.45
CA LEU A 6 45.14 29.86 24.80
C LEU A 6 45.03 29.25 23.39
N PHE A 7 46.10 29.34 22.59
CA PHE A 7 46.11 28.75 21.25
C PHE A 7 45.94 27.22 21.29
N ARG A 8 46.59 26.54 22.25
CA ARG A 8 46.45 25.10 22.45
C ARG A 8 45.04 24.70 22.89
N LEU A 9 44.38 25.52 23.70
CA LEU A 9 43.00 25.28 24.13
C LEU A 9 42.02 25.42 22.96
N LEU A 10 42.16 26.48 22.17
CA LEU A 10 41.35 26.72 20.96
C LEU A 10 41.51 25.58 19.94
N TRP A 11 42.75 25.13 19.73
CA TRP A 11 43.01 24.00 18.83
C TRP A 11 42.32 22.70 19.28
N ARG A 12 42.37 22.40 20.59
CA ARG A 12 41.70 21.22 21.15
C ARG A 12 40.18 21.34 21.08
N PHE A 13 39.65 22.53 21.32
CA PHE A 13 38.21 22.78 21.21
C PHE A 13 37.72 22.59 19.78
N ASN A 14 38.44 23.13 18.79
CA ASN A 14 38.09 22.95 17.38
C ASN A 14 38.17 21.49 16.96
N ALA A 15 39.23 20.77 17.37
CA ALA A 15 39.35 19.34 17.10
C ALA A 15 38.19 18.54 17.71
N PHE A 16 37.76 18.90 18.93
CA PHE A 16 36.63 18.27 19.60
C PHE A 16 35.30 18.53 18.88
N VAL A 17 35.04 19.78 18.49
CA VAL A 17 33.83 20.15 17.73
C VAL A 17 33.77 19.43 16.38
N ILE A 18 34.90 19.37 15.66
CA ILE A 18 34.98 18.66 14.37
C ILE A 18 34.77 17.16 14.56
N ALA A 19 35.34 16.56 15.62
CA ALA A 19 35.13 15.14 15.91
C ALA A 19 33.65 14.82 16.17
N ILE A 20 32.97 15.66 16.98
CA ILE A 20 31.54 15.51 17.23
C ILE A 20 30.73 15.67 15.94
N ALA A 21 31.01 16.69 15.15
CA ALA A 21 30.32 16.92 13.88
C ALA A 21 30.52 15.73 12.91
N GLY A 22 31.72 15.15 12.88
CA GLY A 22 32.03 13.95 12.09
C GLY A 22 31.22 12.74 12.54
N ILE A 23 31.12 12.49 13.85
CA ILE A 23 30.31 11.40 14.40
C ILE A 23 28.84 11.57 14.01
N PHE A 24 28.29 12.77 14.14
CA PHE A 24 26.91 13.05 13.73
C PHE A 24 26.71 12.88 12.23
N ALA A 25 27.65 13.34 11.40
CA ALA A 25 27.56 13.18 9.96
C ALA A 25 27.51 11.70 9.55
N VAL A 26 28.37 10.86 10.13
CA VAL A 26 28.37 9.41 9.89
C VAL A 26 27.07 8.78 10.39
N GLY A 27 26.59 9.17 11.57
CA GLY A 27 25.33 8.65 12.13
C GLY A 27 24.12 8.98 11.26
N ILE A 28 24.00 10.23 10.80
CA ILE A 28 22.92 10.64 9.89
C ILE A 28 23.01 9.87 8.57
N LEU A 29 24.22 9.69 8.03
CA LEU A 29 24.41 8.97 6.78
C LEU A 29 24.00 7.48 6.92
N ALA A 30 24.34 6.85 8.04
CA ALA A 30 23.93 5.47 8.33
C ALA A 30 22.40 5.35 8.45
N ILE A 31 21.74 6.28 9.14
CA ILE A 31 20.28 6.31 9.24
C ILE A 31 19.65 6.50 7.87
N ALA A 32 20.18 7.42 7.04
CA ALA A 32 19.68 7.65 5.69
C ALA A 32 19.78 6.38 4.82
N ILE A 33 20.91 5.67 4.89
CA ILE A 33 21.10 4.38 4.19
C ILE A 33 20.07 3.35 4.67
N LEU A 34 19.87 3.22 5.98
CA LEU A 34 18.88 2.29 6.53
C LEU A 34 17.46 2.63 6.08
N LEU A 35 17.10 3.92 6.02
CA LEU A 35 15.80 4.36 5.52
C LEU A 35 15.63 4.07 4.03
N LEU A 36 16.67 4.30 3.22
CA LEU A 36 16.65 3.99 1.79
C LEU A 36 16.51 2.49 1.53
N ILE A 37 17.25 1.66 2.28
CA ILE A 37 17.11 0.20 2.17
C ILE A 37 15.70 -0.22 2.58
N LYS A 38 15.20 0.30 3.71
CA LYS A 38 13.85 -0.03 4.18
C LYS A 38 12.79 0.39 3.17
N ASP A 39 12.90 1.55 2.55
CA ASP A 39 11.95 2.02 1.53
C ASP A 39 12.09 1.24 0.22
N ALA A 40 13.29 0.81 -0.14
CA ALA A 40 13.53 -0.02 -1.32
C ALA A 40 13.02 -1.46 -1.16
N THR A 41 13.11 -2.03 0.04
CA THR A 41 12.62 -3.38 0.36
C THR A 41 11.19 -3.37 0.90
N ARG A 42 10.60 -2.19 1.10
CA ARG A 42 9.20 -2.07 1.50
C ARG A 42 8.32 -2.64 0.39
N THR A 43 7.56 -3.66 0.76
CA THR A 43 6.42 -4.19 0.01
C THR A 43 5.57 -3.04 -0.54
N ARG A 44 5.70 -2.81 -1.86
CA ARG A 44 4.89 -1.82 -2.57
C ARG A 44 3.55 -2.49 -2.85
N ASN A 45 2.51 -2.14 -2.09
CA ASN A 45 1.15 -2.57 -2.39
C ASN A 45 0.73 -1.94 -3.72
N VAL A 46 0.76 -2.72 -4.79
CA VAL A 46 0.27 -2.28 -6.10
C VAL A 46 -1.18 -2.69 -6.18
N THR A 47 -2.10 -1.75 -5.96
CA THR A 47 -3.53 -2.01 -6.14
C THR A 47 -3.86 -2.16 -7.63
N SER A 48 -4.80 -3.04 -7.98
CA SER A 48 -5.30 -3.24 -9.35
C SER A 48 -4.34 -3.91 -10.35
N VAL A 49 -3.58 -4.92 -9.93
CA VAL A 49 -2.82 -5.79 -10.85
C VAL A 49 -3.52 -7.14 -10.93
N VAL A 50 -3.57 -7.69 -12.14
CA VAL A 50 -4.05 -9.03 -12.44
C VAL A 50 -2.98 -9.68 -13.30
N ASN A 51 -2.47 -10.83 -12.86
CA ASN A 51 -1.60 -11.62 -13.72
C ASN A 51 -2.39 -12.19 -14.91
N VAL A 52 -1.80 -12.10 -16.09
CA VAL A 52 -2.33 -12.67 -17.35
C VAL A 52 -1.49 -13.89 -17.77
N ASP A 53 -0.37 -14.12 -17.09
CA ASP A 53 0.56 -15.21 -17.39
C ASP A 53 0.24 -16.46 -16.57
N SER A 54 0.16 -17.62 -17.24
CA SER A 54 -0.32 -18.89 -16.66
C SER A 54 0.79 -19.75 -16.05
N GLU A 55 2.05 -19.33 -16.15
CA GLU A 55 3.22 -20.13 -15.73
C GLU A 55 3.74 -19.80 -14.33
N GLU A 56 3.26 -18.74 -13.68
CA GLU A 56 3.61 -18.41 -12.28
C GLU A 56 2.51 -18.91 -11.33
N GLU A 57 2.88 -19.81 -10.42
CA GLU A 57 2.01 -20.33 -9.36
C GLU A 57 1.79 -19.23 -8.30
N ILE A 58 0.79 -18.38 -8.52
CA ILE A 58 0.41 -17.28 -7.62
C ILE A 58 -0.62 -17.78 -6.62
N ASP A 59 -0.35 -17.55 -5.33
CA ASP A 59 -1.33 -17.78 -4.28
C ASP A 59 -2.37 -16.64 -4.30
N GLU A 60 -3.60 -16.99 -4.69
CA GLU A 60 -4.74 -16.07 -4.77
C GLU A 60 -5.71 -16.32 -3.62
N GLU A 61 -5.85 -15.34 -2.73
CA GLU A 61 -6.87 -15.38 -1.68
C GLU A 61 -8.10 -14.59 -2.11
N TRP A 62 -9.28 -15.23 -2.05
CA TRP A 62 -10.56 -14.63 -2.41
C TRP A 62 -11.30 -14.16 -1.16
N SER A 63 -11.76 -12.92 -1.16
CA SER A 63 -12.49 -12.35 -0.03
C SER A 63 -13.62 -11.43 -0.50
N PHE A 64 -14.55 -11.14 0.41
CA PHE A 64 -15.57 -10.13 0.19
C PHE A 64 -15.14 -8.80 0.81
N GLY A 65 -15.27 -7.73 0.03
CA GLY A 65 -15.04 -6.37 0.48
C GLY A 65 -16.15 -5.85 1.38
N SER A 66 -16.13 -4.55 1.68
CA SER A 66 -17.15 -3.92 2.52
C SER A 66 -18.50 -3.80 1.80
N PHE A 67 -19.59 -4.06 2.54
CA PHE A 67 -20.95 -3.79 2.08
C PHE A 67 -21.15 -2.31 1.77
N ARG A 68 -21.81 -2.01 0.65
CA ARG A 68 -22.23 -0.65 0.29
C ARG A 68 -23.70 -0.64 -0.11
N GLU A 69 -24.50 0.13 0.61
CA GLU A 69 -25.90 0.34 0.25
C GLU A 69 -26.00 1.23 -0.99
N VAL A 70 -26.98 0.94 -1.85
CA VAL A 70 -27.35 1.80 -2.98
C VAL A 70 -28.45 2.75 -2.51
N PRO A 71 -28.18 4.07 -2.38
CA PRO A 71 -29.14 5.00 -1.78
C PRO A 71 -30.47 5.02 -2.52
N GLY A 72 -31.57 5.01 -1.77
CA GLY A 72 -32.93 5.01 -2.32
C GLY A 72 -33.42 3.65 -2.82
N THR A 73 -32.72 2.55 -2.53
CA THR A 73 -33.10 1.19 -2.93
C THR A 73 -32.89 0.19 -1.78
N SER A 74 -33.47 -1.01 -1.89
CA SER A 74 -33.21 -2.14 -0.99
C SER A 74 -31.93 -2.92 -1.33
N ILE A 75 -31.12 -2.40 -2.26
CA ILE A 75 -29.99 -3.11 -2.84
C ILE A 75 -28.70 -2.80 -2.06
N VAL A 76 -27.97 -3.86 -1.72
CA VAL A 76 -26.65 -3.83 -1.13
C VAL A 76 -25.63 -4.39 -2.13
N LEU A 77 -24.51 -3.70 -2.26
CA LEU A 77 -23.36 -4.11 -3.07
C LEU A 77 -22.34 -4.81 -2.17
N LEU A 78 -21.84 -5.95 -2.61
CA LEU A 78 -20.75 -6.68 -1.98
C LEU A 78 -19.66 -6.96 -3.02
N PRO A 79 -18.52 -6.23 -2.98
CA PRO A 79 -17.41 -6.46 -3.88
C PRO A 79 -16.77 -7.82 -3.61
N LEU A 80 -16.46 -8.57 -4.67
CA LEU A 80 -15.60 -9.75 -4.62
C LEU A 80 -14.17 -9.29 -4.94
N GLU A 81 -13.26 -9.50 -4.01
CA GLU A 81 -11.87 -9.05 -4.06
C GLU A 81 -10.92 -10.25 -4.09
N THR A 82 -9.79 -10.09 -4.75
CA THR A 82 -8.67 -11.03 -4.73
C THR A 82 -7.44 -10.34 -4.21
N GLU A 83 -6.74 -10.98 -3.27
CA GLU A 83 -5.40 -10.61 -2.85
C GLU A 83 -4.41 -11.58 -3.49
N GLN A 84 -3.54 -11.06 -4.34
CA GLN A 84 -2.46 -11.83 -4.96
C GLN A 84 -1.16 -11.56 -4.22
N ASN A 85 -0.57 -12.60 -3.64
CA ASN A 85 0.71 -12.52 -2.95
C ASN A 85 1.84 -13.00 -3.85
N TYR A 86 2.71 -12.08 -4.26
CA TYR A 86 3.91 -12.39 -5.02
C TYR A 86 5.10 -12.51 -4.05
N SER A 87 5.62 -13.72 -3.89
CA SER A 87 6.85 -14.00 -3.14
C SER A 87 8.07 -13.93 -4.07
N PHE A 88 8.56 -12.73 -4.36
CA PHE A 88 9.92 -12.59 -4.90
C PHE A 88 10.92 -12.64 -3.75
N GLU A 89 12.02 -13.38 -3.91
CA GLU A 89 13.03 -13.77 -2.89
C GLU A 89 13.53 -12.66 -1.93
N TYR A 90 13.32 -11.38 -2.24
CA TYR A 90 13.67 -10.24 -1.38
C TYR A 90 12.60 -9.14 -1.27
N SER A 91 11.41 -9.31 -1.84
CA SER A 91 10.31 -8.31 -1.80
C SER A 91 8.96 -8.99 -2.01
N GLY A 92 8.09 -8.97 -0.98
CA GLY A 92 6.68 -9.28 -1.18
C GLY A 92 5.98 -8.18 -2.00
N LYS A 93 5.00 -8.54 -2.82
CA LYS A 93 4.00 -7.59 -3.32
C LYS A 93 2.62 -8.18 -3.09
N ALA A 94 1.73 -7.40 -2.48
CA ALA A 94 0.32 -7.72 -2.39
C ALA A 94 -0.44 -6.81 -3.36
N ALA A 95 -1.27 -7.41 -4.21
CA ALA A 95 -2.17 -6.71 -5.10
C ALA A 95 -3.62 -7.06 -4.76
N ASN A 96 -4.38 -6.08 -4.26
CA ASN A 96 -5.82 -6.22 -4.10
C ASN A 96 -6.52 -5.69 -5.37
N SER A 97 -7.43 -6.51 -5.89
CA SER A 97 -8.19 -6.26 -7.10
C SER A 97 -9.66 -6.65 -6.89
N VAL A 98 -10.59 -5.74 -7.20
CA VAL A 98 -12.03 -6.08 -7.26
C VAL A 98 -12.30 -6.82 -8.56
N ARG A 99 -12.78 -8.06 -8.44
CA ARG A 99 -13.04 -8.99 -9.55
C ARG A 99 -14.48 -8.99 -10.02
N ASN A 100 -15.41 -8.77 -9.09
CA ASN A 100 -16.84 -8.73 -9.39
C ASN A 100 -17.59 -7.97 -8.30
N ILE A 101 -18.88 -7.72 -8.51
CA ILE A 101 -19.77 -7.12 -7.50
C ILE A 101 -21.05 -7.93 -7.43
N LEU A 102 -21.39 -8.39 -6.23
CA LEU A 102 -22.66 -9.01 -5.93
C LEU A 102 -23.67 -7.94 -5.52
N PHE A 103 -24.84 -7.95 -6.16
CA PHE A 103 -25.99 -7.16 -5.77
C PHE A 103 -26.94 -8.04 -4.98
N LEU A 104 -27.25 -7.63 -3.76
CA LEU A 104 -28.18 -8.30 -2.85
C LEU A 104 -29.41 -7.42 -2.65
N ASP A 105 -30.58 -7.91 -3.01
CA ASP A 105 -31.86 -7.29 -2.67
C ASP A 105 -32.31 -7.80 -1.31
N THR A 106 -32.28 -6.92 -0.32
CA THR A 106 -32.61 -7.24 1.08
C THR A 106 -34.10 -7.50 1.30
N VAL A 107 -34.97 -7.08 0.38
CA VAL A 107 -36.42 -7.25 0.47
C VAL A 107 -36.85 -8.55 -0.21
N ASN A 108 -36.42 -8.76 -1.45
CA ASN A 108 -36.82 -9.92 -2.24
C ASN A 108 -35.88 -11.13 -2.08
N GLN A 109 -34.81 -11.00 -1.29
CA GLN A 109 -33.76 -12.02 -1.11
C GLN A 109 -33.12 -12.48 -2.44
N ASN A 110 -33.17 -11.61 -3.44
CA ASN A 110 -32.59 -11.89 -4.75
C ASN A 110 -31.12 -11.47 -4.78
N GLN A 111 -30.29 -12.29 -5.41
CA GLN A 111 -28.88 -11.98 -5.61
C GLN A 111 -28.53 -12.05 -7.09
N ARG A 112 -27.70 -11.11 -7.55
CA ARG A 112 -27.18 -11.13 -8.92
C ARG A 112 -25.76 -10.60 -8.96
N TRP A 113 -24.91 -11.23 -9.76
CA TRP A 113 -23.57 -10.71 -10.05
C TRP A 113 -23.65 -9.58 -11.08
N LEU A 114 -22.67 -8.67 -11.05
CA LEU A 114 -22.51 -7.63 -12.07
C LEU A 114 -22.24 -8.26 -13.44
N VAL A 115 -21.32 -9.23 -13.46
CA VAL A 115 -20.90 -9.98 -14.64
C VAL A 115 -20.88 -11.47 -14.32
N ASN A 116 -21.14 -12.31 -15.32
CA ASN A 116 -21.21 -13.76 -15.15
C ASN A 116 -19.85 -14.42 -14.86
N GLN A 117 -18.75 -13.74 -15.19
CA GLN A 117 -17.38 -14.25 -15.02
C GLN A 117 -16.58 -13.29 -14.13
N SER A 118 -15.80 -13.83 -13.19
CA SER A 118 -14.99 -13.04 -12.23
C SER A 118 -13.53 -12.88 -12.68
N GLU A 119 -13.27 -13.01 -13.98
CA GLU A 119 -11.93 -12.86 -14.58
C GLU A 119 -11.56 -11.40 -14.87
N GLN A 120 -12.54 -10.50 -14.77
CA GLN A 120 -12.39 -9.10 -15.14
C GLN A 120 -11.90 -8.26 -13.95
N LEU A 121 -11.15 -7.20 -14.26
CA LEU A 121 -10.70 -6.22 -13.27
C LEU A 121 -11.64 -5.01 -13.25
N ILE A 122 -12.25 -4.74 -12.09
CA ILE A 122 -13.10 -3.56 -11.89
C ILE A 122 -12.25 -2.44 -11.27
N LEU A 123 -11.81 -1.50 -12.11
CA LEU A 123 -10.97 -0.37 -11.68
C LEU A 123 -11.72 0.65 -10.82
N LYS A 124 -12.99 0.90 -11.16
CA LYS A 124 -13.82 1.90 -10.48
C LYS A 124 -15.29 1.56 -10.62
N TYR A 125 -16.02 1.70 -9.51
CA TYR A 125 -17.46 1.59 -9.48
C TYR A 125 -18.02 2.61 -8.49
N LYS A 126 -19.24 3.09 -8.77
CA LYS A 126 -19.99 3.96 -7.86
C LYS A 126 -21.48 3.64 -8.01
N PRO A 127 -22.23 3.46 -6.90
CA PRO A 127 -23.68 3.35 -6.98
C PRO A 127 -24.26 4.66 -7.54
N VAL A 128 -25.12 4.55 -8.54
CA VAL A 128 -25.88 5.67 -9.08
C VAL A 128 -27.28 5.58 -8.53
N VAL A 129 -27.79 6.68 -7.97
CA VAL A 129 -29.18 6.77 -7.53
C VAL A 129 -30.04 6.94 -8.77
N PRO A 130 -31.01 6.05 -9.02
CA PRO A 130 -31.96 6.25 -10.12
C PRO A 130 -32.71 7.57 -9.91
N PRO A 131 -32.98 8.37 -10.97
CA PRO A 131 -33.88 9.50 -10.83
C PRO A 131 -35.23 9.01 -10.32
N ALA A 132 -35.86 9.78 -9.43
CA ALA A 132 -37.20 9.50 -8.95
C ALA A 132 -38.12 9.34 -10.16
N GLN A 133 -38.82 8.21 -10.24
CA GLN A 133 -39.90 8.06 -11.22
C GLN A 133 -41.08 8.83 -10.66
N GLU A 134 -41.38 9.98 -11.27
CA GLU A 134 -42.63 10.73 -11.07
C GLU A 134 -43.83 9.98 -11.65
#